data_AF-A0A953MU53-F1
#
_entry.id   AF-A0A953MU53-F1
#
_cell.length_a   1.000
_cell.length_b   1.000
_cell.length_c   1.000
_cell.angle_alpha   90.00
_cell.angle_beta   90.00
_cell.angle_gamma   90.00
#
_symmetry.space_group_name_H-M   'P 1'
#
loop_
_entity.id
_entity.type
_entity.pdbx_description
1 polymer ?
#
loop_
_entity_poly.entity_id
_entity_poly.type
_entity_poly.pdbx_seq_one_letter_code
_entity_poly.pdbx_strand_id
1 'polypeptide(L)' 'MSLNENEILEIFRKSGALLNGHFLLTSGRHSDVYFQCAKVLQYPGYAKKLCTIITDKFKDTKVD' A
#
# COMPACT_ATOMS: atom_id res chain seq x y z
N MET A 1 -6.63 16.83 2.90
CA MET A 1 -7.53 15.67 2.70
C MET A 1 -7.23 14.67 3.80
N SER A 2 -8.21 14.27 4.60
CA SER A 2 -8.03 13.20 5.57
C SER A 2 -7.67 11.92 4.82
N LEU A 3 -6.54 11.30 5.14
CA LEU A 3 -6.23 9.95 4.67
C LEU A 3 -7.35 9.02 5.15
N ASN A 4 -8.08 8.40 4.24
CA ASN A 4 -9.01 7.35 4.60
C ASN A 4 -8.27 6.01 4.51
N GLU A 5 -7.77 5.54 5.65
CA GLU A 5 -7.07 4.25 5.77
C GLU A 5 -7.88 3.09 5.19
N ASN A 6 -9.22 3.15 5.30
CA ASN A 6 -10.10 2.14 4.73
C ASN A 6 -10.06 2.13 3.19
N GLU A 7 -9.99 3.29 2.54
CA GLU A 7 -9.86 3.37 1.08
C GLU A 7 -8.53 2.78 0.61
N ILE A 8 -7.46 3.07 1.34
CA ILE A 8 -6.11 2.53 1.06
C ILE A 8 -6.14 1.00 1.20
N LEU A 9 -6.68 0.47 2.29
CA LEU A 9 -6.81 -0.98 2.50
C LEU A 9 -7.67 -1.63 1.41
N GLU A 10 -8.73 -0.96 0.97
CA GLU A 10 -9.59 -1.47 -0.10
C GLU A 10 -8.87 -1.53 -1.44
N ILE A 11 -8.00 -0.55 -1.75
CA ILE A 11 -7.12 -0.61 -2.92
C ILE A 11 -6.21 -1.85 -2.86
N PHE A 12 -5.60 -2.12 -1.70
CA PHE A 12 -4.73 -3.30 -1.55
C PHE A 12 -5.51 -4.62 -1.64
N ARG A 13 -6.75 -4.67 -1.13
CA ARG A 13 -7.65 -5.83 -1.31
C ARG A 13 -8.04 -6.03 -2.78
N LYS A 14 -8.53 -4.99 -3.45
CA LYS A 14 -9.00 -5.04 -4.84
C LYS A 14 -7.90 -5.34 -5.85
N SER A 15 -6.67 -4.87 -5.60
CA SER A 15 -5.50 -5.19 -6.43
C SER A 15 -4.89 -6.57 -6.14
N GLY A 16 -5.41 -7.31 -5.15
CA GLY A 16 -4.82 -8.58 -4.71
C GLY A 16 -3.43 -8.42 -4.09
N ALA A 17 -3.06 -7.21 -3.69
CA ALA A 17 -1.80 -6.90 -3.03
C ALA A 17 -1.83 -7.22 -1.54
N LEU A 18 -3.00 -7.23 -0.90
CA LEU A 18 -3.18 -7.77 0.45
C LEU A 18 -3.45 -9.28 0.37
N LEU A 19 -2.52 -10.08 0.89
CA LEU A 19 -2.63 -11.54 0.94
C LEU A 19 -2.95 -12.00 2.36
N ASN A 20 -3.80 -13.01 2.48
CA ASN A 20 -4.12 -13.68 3.75
C ASN A 20 -3.58 -15.12 3.71
N GLY A 21 -2.92 -15.55 4.78
CA GLY A 21 -2.25 -16.85 4.87
C GLY A 21 -1.12 -16.83 5.89
N HIS A 22 -0.38 -17.92 6.07
CA HIS A 22 0.75 -17.96 7.00
C HIS A 22 2.04 -17.56 6.27
N PHE A 23 2.59 -16.39 6.59
CA PHE A 23 3.82 -15.88 5.99
C PHE A 23 4.95 -15.79 7.01
N LEU A 24 6.15 -16.27 6.63
CA LEU A 24 7.40 -15.95 7.33
C LEU A 24 8.00 -14.69 6.69
N LEU A 25 8.04 -13.61 7.45
CA LEU A 25 8.57 -12.32 7.00
C LEU A 25 10.10 -12.34 7.03
N THR A 26 10.72 -11.40 6.30
CA THR A 26 12.19 -11.22 6.29
C THR A 26 12.78 -10.91 7.66
N SER A 27 11.96 -10.45 8.61
CA SER A 27 12.32 -10.26 10.01
C SER A 27 12.37 -11.55 10.84
N GLY A 28 12.00 -12.70 10.26
CA GLY A 28 11.83 -13.98 10.96
C GLY A 28 10.50 -14.11 11.71
N ARG A 29 9.63 -13.08 11.67
CA ARG A 29 8.31 -13.11 12.32
C ARG A 29 7.28 -13.80 11.42
N HIS A 30 6.31 -14.46 12.05
CA HIS A 30 5.13 -14.95 11.37
C HIS A 30 4.04 -13.88 11.32
N SER A 31 3.31 -13.81 10.21
CA SER A 31 2.11 -13.00 10.05
C SER A 31 1.05 -13.75 9.26
N ASP A 32 -0.21 -13.49 9.58
CA ASP A 32 -1.40 -13.95 8.86
C ASP A 32 -1.69 -13.11 7.59
N VAL A 33 -0.87 -12.08 7.35
CA VAL A 33 -1.03 -11.11 6.28
C VAL A 33 0.31 -10.78 5.61
N TYR A 34 0.30 -10.57 4.30
CA TYR A 34 1.46 -10.05 3.57
C TYR A 34 1.03 -9.03 2.51
N PHE A 35 1.79 -7.93 2.41
CA PHE A 35 1.59 -6.91 1.38
C PHE A 35 2.55 -7.10 0.21
N GLN A 36 2.02 -7.51 -0.94
CA GLN A 36 2.75 -7.55 -2.20
C GLN A 36 2.48 -6.27 -3.01
N CYS A 37 3.06 -5.15 -2.58
CA CYS A 37 2.81 -3.81 -3.15
C CYS A 37 3.01 -3.72 -4.67
N ALA A 38 3.90 -4.53 -5.24
CA ALA A 38 4.11 -4.58 -6.68
C ALA A 38 2.83 -4.91 -7.48
N LYS A 39 1.88 -5.65 -6.91
CA LYS A 39 0.60 -5.97 -7.57
C LYS A 39 -0.28 -4.74 -7.80
N VAL A 40 -0.19 -3.72 -6.95
CA VAL A 40 -0.89 -2.44 -7.14
C VAL A 40 -0.46 -1.76 -8.44
N LEU A 41 0.82 -1.86 -8.79
CA LEU A 41 1.40 -1.18 -9.95
C LEU A 41 0.86 -1.69 -11.30
N GLN A 42 0.20 -2.86 -11.31
CA GLN A 42 -0.52 -3.37 -12.47
C GLN A 42 -1.80 -2.57 -12.76
N TYR A 43 -2.26 -1.73 -11.81
CA TYR A 43 -3.47 -0.92 -11.90
C TYR A 43 -3.11 0.58 -11.84
N PRO A 44 -2.90 1.25 -12.99
CA PRO A 44 -2.43 2.64 -13.02
C PRO A 44 -3.29 3.62 -12.22
N GLY A 45 -4.61 3.41 -12.16
CA GLY A 45 -5.52 4.24 -11.37
C GLY A 45 -5.27 4.12 -9.86
N TYR A 46 -5.02 2.91 -9.36
CA TYR A 46 -4.67 2.68 -7.96
C TYR A 46 -3.28 3.20 -7.62
N ALA A 47 -2.31 2.98 -8.51
CA ALA A 47 -0.97 3.54 -8.38
C ALA A 47 -1.02 5.07 -8.28
N LYS A 48 -1.74 5.75 -9.19
CA LYS A 48 -1.91 7.21 -9.15
C LYS A 48 -2.50 7.67 -7.82
N LYS A 49 -3.60 7.06 -7.36
CA LYS A 49 -4.23 7.42 -6.08
C LYS A 49 -3.25 7.32 -4.92
N LEU A 50 -2.55 6.19 -4.79
CA LEU A 50 -1.60 5.96 -3.70
C LEU A 50 -0.39 6.90 -3.79
N CYS A 51 0.15 7.15 -4.99
CA CYS A 51 1.20 8.13 -5.20
C CYS A 51 0.77 9.53 -4.78
N THR A 52 -0.44 9.98 -5.15
CA THR A 52 -0.98 11.28 -4.72
C THR A 52 -1.07 11.39 -3.21
N ILE A 53 -1.56 10.34 -2.53
CA ILE A 53 -1.63 10.29 -1.06
C ILE A 53 -0.23 10.40 -0.44
N ILE A 54 0.76 9.71 -1.01
CA ILE A 54 2.16 9.78 -0.54
C ILE A 54 2.69 11.19 -0.75
N THR A 55 2.60 11.74 -1.97
CA THR A 55 3.13 13.08 -2.27
C THR A 55 2.47 14.17 -1.42
N ASP A 56 1.17 14.01 -1.11
CA ASP A 56 0.44 14.93 -0.24
C ASP A 56 1.04 15.00 1.17
N LYS A 57 1.57 13.88 1.71
CA LYS A 57 2.25 13.87 3.01
C LYS A 57 3.60 14.58 3.01
N PHE A 58 4.25 14.68 1.85
CA PHE A 58 5.59 15.27 1.72
C PHE A 58 5.57 16.64 1.04
N LYS A 59 4.39 17.27 0.87
CA LYS A 59 4.22 18.56 0.20
C LYS A 59 5.14 19.66 0.75
N ASP A 60 5.33 19.69 2.06
CA ASP A 60 6.14 20.68 2.76
C ASP A 60 7.54 20.17 3.10
N THR A 61 7.91 18.99 2.62
CA THR A 61 9.22 18.38 2.84
C THR A 61 10.12 18.66 1.65
N LYS A 62 11.31 19.21 1.92
CA LYS A 62 12.35 19.33 0.90
C LYS A 62 12.90 17.93 0.63
N VAL A 63 12.77 17.47 -0.62
CA VAL A 63 13.38 16.24 -1.11
C VAL A 63 14.72 16.62 -1.73
N ASP A 64 15.81 16.00 -1.29
CA ASP A 64 17.18 16.24 -1.75
C ASP A 64 17.48 15.60 -3.12
#